data_AF-A0A946C1R0-F1
#
_entry.id   AF-A0A946C1R0-F1
#
_cell.length_a   1.000
_cell.length_b   1.000
_cell.length_c   1.000
_cell.angle_alpha   90.00
_cell.angle_beta   90.00
_cell.angle_gamma   90.00
#
_symmetry.space_group_name_H-M   'P 1'
#
loop_
_entity.id
_entity.type
_entity.pdbx_description
1 polymer ?
#
loop_
_entity_poly.entity_id
_entity_poly.type
_entity_poly.pdbx_seq_one_letter_code
_entity_poly.pdbx_strand_id
1 'polypeptide(L)'
;LSIVLLVFVFIVLPQLVAPSDTALPTVAVDPADSGGSVAASNPANIDEAAGNGRSPFAEAQEGALRREAQEVLQALLALQESLAKRGAATWGEPGYSQALAAADKADVAYRERDFSAATEDYQNALNELLALEASLPERIEALHATVTTEIERGELLAAQARFDELQEMAPADIRLITLEPRIAALPRVIAALEAAAAAETEGNLSVAVTSARDATRADPQHQRAQRRLSELQSALTRAQFTEAMTTGYAALTRQRFTDSEAAFTTAARLLPGAPEPQSALIELEQARTQAILIALREQGAEAELEEHWAEAVAHYEEALKIDGLLLFATEGKARARPRADLDTRLANIPKERDRLVDRRILAEAEASLAEASTITEPGPRLQSQITAAQETITYAKTPVAVSITSDGTTDITLLRVKRLGTVTQQILSLRPGTYTAVGIRDGYRDVRVTFDVRPDQNNAVAVRCVEPI
;
A
#
# COMPACT_ATOMS: atom_id res chain seq x y z
N LEU A 1 -2.34 -44.29 3.29
CA LEU A 1 -1.64 -44.91 4.43
C LEU A 1 -2.41 -44.50 5.68
N SER A 2 -3.39 -45.30 6.12
CA SER A 2 -3.23 -46.35 7.15
C SER A 2 -2.77 -45.71 8.47
N ILE A 3 -3.58 -45.61 9.51
CA ILE A 3 -4.09 -46.72 10.34
C ILE A 3 -5.49 -46.40 10.92
N VAL A 4 -6.23 -47.48 11.19
CA VAL A 4 -7.64 -47.61 11.51
C VAL A 4 -7.79 -48.34 12.86
N LEU A 5 -8.86 -48.02 13.60
CA LEU A 5 -9.60 -48.79 14.64
C LEU A 5 -9.01 -49.08 16.03
N LEU A 6 -9.82 -48.78 17.07
CA LEU A 6 -10.40 -49.76 18.04
C LEU A 6 -11.38 -49.00 18.97
N VAL A 7 -12.65 -48.89 18.60
CA VAL A 7 -13.83 -49.71 19.01
C VAL A 7 -14.30 -49.49 20.44
N PHE A 8 -15.46 -48.85 20.48
CA PHE A 8 -16.28 -48.44 21.60
C PHE A 8 -17.45 -49.42 21.69
N VAL A 9 -17.44 -50.41 22.59
CA VAL A 9 -18.63 -51.23 22.94
C VAL A 9 -18.41 -51.85 24.32
N PHE A 10 -19.25 -51.51 25.32
CA PHE A 10 -20.07 -52.53 25.98
C PHE A 10 -21.27 -51.88 26.71
N ILE A 11 -22.45 -52.31 26.28
CA ILE A 11 -23.78 -51.92 26.72
C ILE A 11 -24.29 -52.98 27.72
N VAL A 12 -24.91 -52.46 28.79
CA VAL A 12 -25.97 -53.00 29.66
C VAL A 12 -26.69 -54.27 29.16
N LEU A 13 -26.83 -55.28 30.05
CA LEU A 13 -28.02 -56.15 30.09
C LEU A 13 -28.19 -56.82 31.49
N PRO A 14 -29.41 -56.90 32.06
CA PRO A 14 -29.70 -57.67 33.28
C PRO A 14 -30.38 -59.00 32.96
N GLN A 15 -30.23 -60.04 33.80
CA GLN A 15 -31.14 -61.20 33.81
C GLN A 15 -31.40 -61.80 35.21
N LEU A 16 -32.69 -62.03 35.45
CA LEU A 16 -33.38 -62.82 36.48
C LEU A 16 -33.17 -64.32 36.27
N VAL A 17 -33.05 -65.12 37.35
CA VAL A 17 -33.67 -66.46 37.47
C VAL A 17 -33.92 -66.81 38.95
N ALA A 18 -35.14 -67.25 39.26
CA ALA A 18 -35.58 -67.87 40.52
C ALA A 18 -35.45 -69.40 40.48
N PRO A 19 -35.48 -70.14 41.61
CA PRO A 19 -35.78 -71.57 41.59
C PRO A 19 -37.17 -71.89 42.19
N SER A 20 -37.78 -72.90 41.58
CA SER A 20 -39.12 -73.45 41.82
C SER A 20 -39.18 -74.45 42.99
N ASP A 21 -40.39 -74.58 43.54
CA ASP A 21 -40.94 -75.71 44.33
C ASP A 21 -40.69 -77.09 43.66
N THR A 22 -40.78 -78.28 44.30
CA THR A 22 -41.92 -78.80 45.07
C THR A 22 -41.62 -80.14 45.80
N ALA A 23 -42.30 -80.35 46.93
CA ALA A 23 -42.98 -81.57 47.44
C ALA A 23 -42.23 -82.76 48.14
N LEU A 24 -42.36 -82.84 49.48
CA LEU A 24 -43.13 -83.80 50.35
C LEU A 24 -43.15 -85.32 50.01
N PRO A 25 -43.22 -86.27 51.01
CA PRO A 25 -44.30 -86.29 52.02
C PRO A 25 -44.03 -86.87 53.44
N THR A 26 -45.11 -86.69 54.21
CA THR A 26 -45.54 -87.00 55.59
C THR A 26 -45.45 -88.45 56.06
N VAL A 27 -45.21 -88.69 57.37
CA VAL A 27 -45.91 -89.68 58.22
C VAL A 27 -45.97 -89.17 59.67
N ALA A 28 -47.16 -89.26 60.28
CA ALA A 28 -47.44 -89.04 61.70
C ALA A 28 -47.59 -90.37 62.42
N VAL A 29 -47.14 -90.50 63.67
CA VAL A 29 -47.69 -91.44 64.69
C VAL A 29 -47.41 -90.89 66.11
N ASP A 30 -48.47 -90.76 66.89
CA ASP A 30 -48.58 -90.91 68.36
C ASP A 30 -49.46 -92.19 68.58
N PRO A 31 -49.60 -92.88 69.74
CA PRO A 31 -49.54 -92.34 71.12
C PRO A 31 -49.05 -93.30 72.25
N ALA A 32 -49.18 -92.81 73.49
CA ALA A 32 -49.62 -93.50 74.74
C ALA A 32 -48.61 -94.02 75.80
N ASP A 33 -48.56 -93.26 76.90
CA ASP A 33 -49.00 -93.60 78.27
C ASP A 33 -48.25 -94.64 79.13
N SER A 34 -47.73 -94.20 80.29
CA SER A 34 -47.93 -94.77 81.63
C SER A 34 -47.11 -94.04 82.69
N GLY A 35 -47.76 -93.71 83.81
CA GLY A 35 -47.29 -92.78 84.84
C GLY A 35 -46.27 -93.27 85.86
N GLY A 36 -45.89 -92.35 86.74
CA GLY A 36 -45.01 -92.60 87.89
C GLY A 36 -44.66 -91.31 88.62
N SER A 37 -45.55 -90.85 89.51
CA SER A 37 -45.28 -89.80 90.50
C SER A 37 -44.28 -90.29 91.55
N VAL A 38 -43.16 -89.58 91.74
CA VAL A 38 -42.55 -89.41 93.07
C VAL A 38 -41.87 -88.04 93.14
N ALA A 39 -42.26 -87.24 94.12
CA ALA A 39 -41.61 -86.00 94.51
C ALA A 39 -40.32 -86.28 95.31
N ALA A 40 -39.26 -85.51 95.09
CA ALA A 40 -38.48 -84.86 96.16
C ALA A 40 -37.26 -84.06 95.62
N SER A 41 -37.19 -82.79 96.05
CA SER A 41 -36.00 -81.96 96.33
C SER A 41 -35.03 -81.52 95.22
N ASN A 42 -35.06 -80.20 94.98
CA ASN A 42 -34.12 -79.30 94.30
C ASN A 42 -32.84 -79.02 95.16
N PRO A 43 -31.81 -78.23 94.72
CA PRO A 43 -31.13 -78.10 93.42
C PRO A 43 -29.57 -77.93 93.49
N ALA A 44 -28.96 -77.71 92.30
CA ALA A 44 -27.81 -76.85 91.94
C ALA A 44 -26.52 -77.59 91.48
N ASN A 45 -26.29 -77.81 90.16
CA ASN A 45 -25.78 -76.90 89.09
C ASN A 45 -24.48 -76.19 89.52
N ILE A 46 -23.27 -76.51 89.04
CA ILE A 46 -22.69 -76.46 87.67
C ILE A 46 -22.99 -75.15 86.94
N ASP A 47 -22.05 -74.20 87.03
CA ASP A 47 -21.77 -73.16 86.02
C ASP A 47 -20.29 -73.36 85.64
N GLU A 48 -19.96 -73.99 84.51
CA GLU A 48 -19.80 -73.40 83.17
C GLU A 48 -18.82 -72.21 83.09
N ALA A 49 -17.54 -72.55 82.94
CA ALA A 49 -16.58 -71.76 82.19
C ALA A 49 -16.71 -72.13 80.70
N ALA A 50 -17.49 -71.36 79.94
CA ALA A 50 -17.56 -71.46 78.48
C ALA A 50 -16.94 -70.22 77.83
N GLY A 51 -15.90 -70.45 77.02
CA GLY A 51 -15.23 -69.44 76.22
C GLY A 51 -16.15 -68.86 75.15
N ASN A 52 -16.29 -67.54 75.15
CA ASN A 52 -17.08 -66.79 74.18
C ASN A 52 -16.24 -66.52 72.91
N GLY A 53 -15.90 -67.58 72.17
CA GLY A 53 -15.24 -67.51 70.86
C GLY A 53 -16.23 -67.73 69.73
N ARG A 54 -16.25 -66.85 68.71
CA ARG A 54 -17.08 -66.98 67.49
C ARG A 54 -16.73 -68.28 66.73
N SER A 55 -17.63 -68.77 65.87
CA SER A 55 -17.36 -69.97 65.08
C SER A 55 -16.39 -69.69 63.91
N PRO A 56 -15.53 -70.65 63.51
CA PRO A 56 -14.58 -70.44 62.40
C PRO A 56 -15.22 -70.03 61.06
N PHE A 57 -16.47 -70.45 60.80
CA PHE A 57 -17.21 -70.05 59.59
C PHE A 57 -17.65 -68.57 59.63
N ALA A 58 -18.16 -68.10 60.77
CA ALA A 58 -18.53 -66.70 60.94
C ALA A 58 -17.31 -65.77 60.88
N GLU A 59 -16.17 -66.21 61.43
CA GLU A 59 -14.90 -65.48 61.34
C GLU A 59 -14.37 -65.40 59.91
N ALA A 60 -14.51 -66.46 59.11
CA ALA A 60 -14.13 -66.44 57.69
C ALA A 60 -15.02 -65.51 56.86
N GLN A 61 -16.33 -65.45 57.15
CA GLN A 61 -17.27 -64.53 56.49
C GLN A 61 -16.99 -63.07 56.85
N GLU A 62 -16.77 -62.78 58.14
CA GLU A 62 -16.36 -61.46 58.62
C GLU A 62 -15.01 -61.04 58.02
N GLY A 63 -14.06 -61.98 57.91
CA GLY A 63 -12.77 -61.76 57.25
C GLY A 63 -12.87 -61.54 55.73
N ALA A 64 -13.93 -62.01 55.07
CA ALA A 64 -14.22 -61.68 53.68
C ALA A 64 -14.77 -60.26 53.55
N LEU A 65 -15.79 -59.90 54.35
CA LEU A 65 -16.37 -58.54 54.37
C LEU A 65 -15.34 -57.47 54.74
N ARG A 66 -14.42 -57.79 55.66
CA ARG A 66 -13.32 -56.88 56.01
C ARG A 66 -12.39 -56.62 54.82
N ARG A 67 -12.06 -57.67 54.05
CA ARG A 67 -11.19 -57.53 52.87
C ARG A 67 -11.87 -56.68 51.80
N GLU A 68 -13.16 -56.90 51.57
CA GLU A 68 -13.96 -56.08 50.65
C GLU A 68 -13.95 -54.60 51.06
N ALA A 69 -14.22 -54.28 52.33
CA ALA A 69 -14.13 -52.91 52.84
C ALA A 69 -12.72 -52.31 52.65
N GLN A 70 -11.66 -53.10 52.88
CA GLN A 70 -10.27 -52.66 52.70
C GLN A 70 -9.91 -52.39 51.23
N GLU A 71 -10.45 -53.16 50.28
CA GLU A 71 -10.24 -52.95 48.85
C GLU A 71 -10.85 -51.62 48.39
N VAL A 72 -12.09 -51.33 48.81
CA VAL A 72 -12.74 -50.04 48.51
C VAL A 72 -12.01 -48.88 49.17
N LEU A 73 -11.61 -49.03 50.44
CA LEU A 73 -10.83 -48.02 51.15
C LEU A 73 -9.48 -47.75 50.47
N GLN A 74 -8.79 -48.78 49.96
CA GLN A 74 -7.54 -48.60 49.24
C GLN A 74 -7.73 -47.79 47.95
N ALA A 75 -8.79 -48.09 47.17
CA ALA A 75 -9.13 -47.34 45.97
C ALA A 75 -9.50 -45.88 46.31
N LEU A 76 -10.28 -45.68 47.37
CA LEU A 76 -10.66 -44.36 47.89
C LEU A 76 -9.44 -43.52 48.26
N LEU A 77 -8.51 -44.06 49.06
CA LEU A 77 -7.30 -43.36 49.48
C LEU A 77 -6.38 -43.02 48.30
N ALA A 78 -6.23 -43.94 47.34
CA ALA A 78 -5.42 -43.69 46.16
C ALA A 78 -6.01 -42.55 45.29
N LEU A 79 -7.33 -42.55 45.10
CA LEU A 79 -8.02 -41.49 44.36
C LEU A 79 -7.99 -40.15 45.12
N GLN A 80 -8.20 -40.19 46.44
CA GLN A 80 -8.12 -39.03 47.32
C GLN A 80 -6.73 -38.38 47.28
N GLU A 81 -5.66 -39.17 47.37
CA GLU A 81 -4.29 -38.67 47.25
C GLU A 81 -4.00 -38.06 45.86
N SER A 82 -4.47 -38.72 44.79
CA SER A 82 -4.36 -38.22 43.41
C SER A 82 -5.07 -36.87 43.23
N LEU A 83 -6.31 -36.76 43.68
CA LEU A 83 -7.11 -35.53 43.59
C LEU A 83 -6.54 -34.43 44.50
N ALA A 84 -6.07 -34.77 45.71
CA ALA A 84 -5.43 -33.82 46.62
C ALA A 84 -4.17 -33.20 46.01
N LYS A 85 -3.31 -34.00 45.36
CA LYS A 85 -2.12 -33.51 44.61
C LYS A 85 -2.47 -32.59 43.46
N ARG A 86 -3.72 -32.64 42.98
CA ARG A 86 -4.26 -31.80 41.91
C ARG A 86 -5.10 -30.64 42.45
N GLY A 87 -5.02 -30.35 43.75
CA GLY A 87 -5.68 -29.20 44.38
C GLY A 87 -7.18 -29.40 44.69
N ALA A 88 -7.71 -30.63 44.71
CA ALA A 88 -9.15 -30.88 44.88
C ALA A 88 -9.75 -30.32 46.18
N ALA A 89 -8.93 -30.11 47.20
CA ALA A 89 -9.33 -29.43 48.44
C ALA A 89 -9.79 -27.98 48.24
N THR A 90 -9.45 -27.36 47.09
CA THR A 90 -9.88 -25.99 46.77
C THR A 90 -10.97 -25.99 45.70
N TRP A 91 -10.75 -26.65 44.56
CA TRP A 91 -11.71 -26.58 43.44
C TRP A 91 -12.84 -27.61 43.51
N GLY A 92 -12.68 -28.67 44.31
CA GLY A 92 -13.61 -29.79 44.43
C GLY A 92 -14.70 -29.59 45.49
N GLU A 93 -14.69 -28.47 46.20
CA GLU A 93 -15.69 -28.16 47.22
C GLU A 93 -17.08 -27.87 46.60
N PRO A 94 -18.18 -28.26 47.26
CA PRO A 94 -18.24 -28.98 48.54
C PRO A 94 -18.06 -30.51 48.42
N GLY A 95 -18.02 -31.07 47.20
CA GLY A 95 -18.02 -32.52 46.98
C GLY A 95 -16.81 -33.22 47.59
N TYR A 96 -15.65 -32.56 47.61
CA TYR A 96 -14.43 -33.14 48.19
C TYR A 96 -14.56 -33.32 49.71
N SER A 97 -15.03 -32.30 50.45
CA SER A 97 -15.27 -32.41 51.89
C SER A 97 -16.41 -33.36 52.25
N GLN A 98 -17.45 -33.46 51.41
CA GLN A 98 -18.54 -34.42 51.58
C GLN A 98 -18.05 -35.87 51.47
N ALA A 99 -17.20 -36.16 50.48
CA ALA A 99 -16.61 -37.49 50.32
C ALA A 99 -15.74 -37.89 51.51
N LEU A 100 -14.96 -36.94 52.07
CA LEU A 100 -14.16 -37.19 53.28
C LEU A 100 -15.03 -37.44 54.50
N ALA A 101 -16.14 -36.70 54.66
CA ALA A 101 -17.09 -36.94 55.75
C ALA A 101 -17.79 -38.31 55.64
N ALA A 102 -18.07 -38.78 54.42
CA ALA A 102 -18.59 -40.13 54.18
C ALA A 102 -17.55 -41.20 54.54
N ALA A 103 -16.26 -40.96 54.25
CA ALA A 103 -15.18 -41.84 54.67
C ALA A 103 -15.01 -41.89 56.20
N ASP A 104 -15.09 -40.75 56.89
CA ASP A 104 -15.05 -40.68 58.36
C ASP A 104 -16.21 -41.46 59.00
N LYS A 105 -17.40 -41.41 58.38
CA LYS A 105 -18.56 -42.21 58.81
C LYS A 105 -18.30 -43.71 58.63
N ALA A 106 -17.73 -44.11 57.50
CA ALA A 106 -17.35 -45.49 57.25
C ALA A 106 -16.31 -46.01 58.26
N ASP A 107 -15.36 -45.17 58.68
CA ASP A 107 -14.36 -45.50 59.73
C ASP A 107 -15.00 -45.78 61.10
N VAL A 108 -16.14 -45.16 61.41
CA VAL A 108 -16.92 -45.47 62.62
C VAL A 108 -17.49 -46.89 62.51
N ALA A 109 -18.21 -47.19 61.42
CA ALA A 109 -18.79 -48.52 61.17
C ALA A 109 -17.71 -49.63 61.14
N TYR A 110 -16.55 -49.34 60.54
CA TYR A 110 -15.42 -50.27 60.47
C TYR A 110 -14.88 -50.63 61.86
N ARG A 111 -14.75 -49.64 62.77
CA ARG A 111 -14.31 -49.87 64.16
C ARG A 111 -15.30 -50.68 64.98
N GLU A 112 -16.59 -50.54 64.69
CA GLU A 112 -17.67 -51.33 65.29
C GLU A 112 -17.79 -52.75 64.72
N ARG A 113 -16.95 -53.08 63.72
CA ARG A 113 -16.94 -54.35 62.96
C ARG A 113 -18.18 -54.55 62.06
N ASP A 114 -18.92 -53.48 61.76
CA ASP A 114 -19.96 -53.49 60.73
C ASP A 114 -19.31 -53.24 59.36
N PHE A 115 -18.66 -54.28 58.83
CA PHE A 115 -17.95 -54.20 57.56
C PHE A 115 -18.88 -54.01 56.36
N SER A 116 -20.16 -54.37 56.47
CA SER A 116 -21.13 -54.15 55.40
C SER A 116 -21.47 -52.67 55.28
N ALA A 117 -21.83 -52.02 56.39
CA ALA A 117 -22.11 -50.58 56.41
C ALA A 117 -20.86 -49.76 56.06
N ALA A 118 -19.69 -50.16 56.55
CA ALA A 118 -18.42 -49.51 56.19
C ALA A 118 -18.14 -49.59 54.68
N THR A 119 -18.37 -50.75 54.05
CA THR A 119 -18.17 -50.91 52.60
C THR A 119 -19.10 -50.00 51.80
N GLU A 120 -20.38 -49.91 52.19
CA GLU A 120 -21.35 -49.03 51.53
C GLU A 120 -20.95 -47.56 51.64
N ASP A 121 -20.60 -47.09 52.84
CA ASP A 121 -20.19 -45.70 53.06
C ASP A 121 -18.86 -45.36 52.37
N TYR A 122 -17.86 -46.28 52.36
CA TYR A 122 -16.64 -46.10 51.58
C TYR A 122 -16.91 -46.07 50.07
N GLN A 123 -17.84 -46.90 49.57
CA GLN A 123 -18.20 -46.92 48.15
C GLN A 123 -18.90 -45.62 47.75
N ASN A 124 -19.75 -45.06 48.63
CA ASN A 124 -20.38 -43.77 48.42
C ASN A 124 -19.33 -42.65 48.35
N ALA A 125 -18.39 -42.61 49.30
CA ALA A 125 -17.26 -41.66 49.26
C ALA A 125 -16.43 -41.81 47.96
N LEU A 126 -16.18 -43.04 47.52
CA LEU A 126 -15.43 -43.31 46.29
C LEU A 126 -16.17 -42.80 45.06
N ASN A 127 -17.48 -43.01 44.98
CA ASN A 127 -18.31 -42.53 43.88
C ASN A 127 -18.33 -40.99 43.80
N GLU A 128 -18.36 -40.29 44.94
CA GLU A 128 -18.27 -38.83 44.98
C GLU A 128 -16.91 -38.32 44.46
N LEU A 129 -15.80 -38.96 44.86
CA LEU A 129 -14.48 -38.62 44.33
C LEU A 129 -14.34 -38.96 42.83
N LEU A 130 -14.91 -40.06 42.36
CA LEU A 130 -14.93 -40.41 40.92
C LEU A 130 -15.72 -39.39 40.10
N ALA A 131 -16.81 -38.85 40.64
CA ALA A 131 -17.56 -37.77 39.99
C ALA A 131 -16.74 -36.48 39.91
N LEU A 132 -15.96 -36.15 40.95
CA LEU A 132 -15.01 -35.03 40.90
C LEU A 132 -13.92 -35.26 39.85
N GLU A 133 -13.36 -36.47 39.79
CA GLU A 133 -12.36 -36.84 38.79
C GLU A 133 -12.92 -36.69 37.36
N ALA A 134 -14.15 -37.14 37.14
CA ALA A 134 -14.82 -37.02 35.85
C ALA A 134 -15.05 -35.55 35.41
N SER A 135 -15.13 -34.60 36.36
CA SER A 135 -15.30 -33.16 36.07
C SER A 135 -14.00 -32.45 35.67
N LEU A 136 -12.84 -33.08 35.87
CA LEU A 136 -11.54 -32.46 35.63
C LEU A 136 -11.32 -31.94 34.21
N PRO A 137 -11.64 -32.67 33.13
CA PRO A 137 -11.40 -32.18 31.77
C PRO A 137 -12.09 -30.84 31.49
N GLU A 138 -13.36 -30.70 31.90
CA GLU A 138 -14.11 -29.45 31.72
C GLU A 138 -13.51 -28.30 32.54
N ARG A 139 -13.10 -28.57 33.78
CA ARG A 139 -12.45 -27.57 34.65
C ARG A 139 -11.12 -27.10 34.09
N ILE A 140 -10.31 -28.01 33.55
CA ILE A 140 -9.05 -27.70 32.88
C ILE A 140 -9.30 -26.82 31.66
N GLU A 141 -10.29 -27.14 30.81
CA GLU A 141 -10.65 -26.30 29.67
C GLU A 141 -11.11 -24.90 30.10
N ALA A 142 -11.97 -24.81 31.11
CA ALA A 142 -12.47 -23.54 31.64
C ALA A 142 -11.32 -22.67 32.20
N LEU A 143 -10.38 -23.29 32.91
CA LEU A 143 -9.25 -22.59 33.49
C LEU A 143 -8.26 -22.14 32.41
N HIS A 144 -7.94 -22.98 31.44
CA HIS A 144 -7.15 -22.60 30.26
C HIS A 144 -7.77 -21.40 29.51
N ALA A 145 -9.08 -21.43 29.28
CA ALA A 145 -9.81 -20.31 28.66
C ALA A 145 -9.73 -19.02 29.50
N THR A 146 -9.79 -19.16 30.82
CA THR A 146 -9.64 -18.03 31.76
C THR A 146 -8.24 -17.44 31.69
N VAL A 147 -7.18 -18.27 31.76
CA VAL A 147 -5.79 -17.81 31.60
C VAL A 147 -5.60 -17.05 30.30
N THR A 148 -6.11 -17.62 29.19
CA THR A 148 -6.03 -16.98 27.88
C THR A 148 -6.74 -15.62 27.86
N THR A 149 -7.91 -15.53 28.50
CA THR A 149 -8.68 -14.28 28.58
C THR A 149 -7.94 -13.22 29.39
N GLU A 150 -7.33 -13.58 30.52
CA GLU A 150 -6.58 -12.64 31.36
C GLU A 150 -5.29 -12.16 30.65
N ILE A 151 -4.62 -13.03 29.89
CA ILE A 151 -3.54 -12.63 28.97
C ILE A 151 -4.04 -11.59 27.98
N GLU A 152 -5.16 -11.85 27.28
CA GLU A 152 -5.70 -10.90 26.29
C GLU A 152 -6.17 -9.57 26.91
N ARG A 153 -6.55 -9.56 28.19
CA ARG A 153 -6.90 -8.34 28.93
C ARG A 153 -5.69 -7.54 29.37
N GLY A 154 -4.52 -8.16 29.48
CA GLY A 154 -3.32 -7.53 30.05
C GLY A 154 -3.27 -7.62 31.57
N GLU A 155 -3.99 -8.55 32.18
CA GLU A 155 -4.09 -8.69 33.64
C GLU A 155 -3.05 -9.71 34.14
N LEU A 156 -1.79 -9.27 34.30
CA LEU A 156 -0.67 -10.15 34.64
C LEU A 156 -0.90 -10.99 35.90
N LEU A 157 -1.34 -10.35 36.99
CA LEU A 157 -1.53 -11.03 38.26
C LEU A 157 -2.67 -12.05 38.19
N ALA A 158 -3.77 -11.71 37.51
CA ALA A 158 -4.89 -12.62 37.31
C ALA A 158 -4.51 -13.80 36.41
N ALA A 159 -3.76 -13.55 35.32
CA ALA A 159 -3.26 -14.59 34.43
C ALA A 159 -2.32 -15.56 35.14
N GLN A 160 -1.38 -15.04 35.95
CA GLN A 160 -0.44 -15.88 36.72
C GLN A 160 -1.19 -16.74 37.75
N ALA A 161 -2.11 -16.16 38.52
CA ALA A 161 -2.87 -16.92 39.52
C ALA A 161 -3.65 -18.09 38.89
N ARG A 162 -4.31 -17.85 37.74
CA ARG A 162 -5.06 -18.88 37.03
C ARG A 162 -4.15 -19.92 36.37
N PHE A 163 -2.95 -19.52 35.95
CA PHE A 163 -1.95 -20.43 35.41
C PHE A 163 -1.39 -21.35 36.50
N ASP A 164 -1.13 -20.82 37.69
CA ASP A 164 -0.66 -21.61 38.83
C ASP A 164 -1.71 -22.66 39.25
N GLU A 165 -3.00 -22.27 39.30
CA GLU A 165 -4.13 -23.19 39.50
C GLU A 165 -4.17 -24.29 38.42
N LEU A 166 -3.91 -23.94 37.16
CA LEU A 166 -3.93 -24.89 36.03
C LEU A 166 -2.76 -25.86 36.11
N GLN A 167 -1.58 -25.36 36.48
CA GLN A 167 -0.38 -26.16 36.66
C GLN A 167 -0.52 -27.15 37.82
N GLU A 168 -1.17 -26.75 38.91
CA GLU A 168 -1.49 -27.65 40.03
C GLU A 168 -2.53 -28.71 39.61
N MET A 169 -3.61 -28.30 38.94
CA MET A 169 -4.70 -29.21 38.54
C MET A 169 -4.30 -30.20 37.44
N ALA A 170 -3.45 -29.79 36.50
CA ALA A 170 -3.07 -30.56 35.33
C ALA A 170 -1.59 -30.35 34.96
N PRO A 171 -0.64 -30.82 35.79
CA PRO A 171 0.81 -30.60 35.58
C PRO A 171 1.35 -31.23 34.30
N ALA A 172 0.63 -32.18 33.70
CA ALA A 172 0.98 -32.84 32.44
C ALA A 172 0.28 -32.23 31.21
N ASP A 173 -0.48 -31.14 31.36
CA ASP A 173 -1.12 -30.47 30.22
C ASP A 173 -0.07 -29.79 29.34
N ILE A 174 0.05 -30.26 28.10
CA ILE A 174 1.03 -29.75 27.13
C ILE A 174 0.85 -28.26 26.82
N ARG A 175 -0.35 -27.70 27.02
CA ARG A 175 -0.66 -26.29 26.76
C ARG A 175 0.05 -25.34 27.71
N LEU A 176 0.47 -25.79 28.90
CA LEU A 176 1.25 -24.99 29.84
C LEU A 176 2.52 -24.42 29.18
N ILE A 177 3.16 -25.21 28.31
CA ILE A 177 4.37 -24.82 27.55
C ILE A 177 4.10 -23.63 26.62
N THR A 178 2.85 -23.44 26.18
CA THR A 178 2.45 -22.31 25.33
C THR A 178 1.99 -21.11 26.15
N LEU A 179 1.39 -21.31 27.33
CA LEU A 179 0.88 -20.23 28.18
C LEU A 179 1.99 -19.54 28.97
N GLU A 180 2.94 -20.29 29.51
CA GLU A 180 4.05 -19.77 30.32
C GLU A 180 4.84 -18.64 29.60
N PRO A 181 5.34 -18.82 28.36
CA PRO A 181 6.08 -17.76 27.67
C PRO A 181 5.19 -16.55 27.36
N ARG A 182 3.88 -16.74 27.17
CA ARG A 182 2.94 -15.63 26.93
C ARG A 182 2.76 -14.78 28.19
N ILE A 183 2.60 -15.41 29.35
CA ILE A 183 2.53 -14.70 30.64
C ILE A 183 3.86 -13.98 30.92
N ALA A 184 5.00 -14.63 30.66
CA ALA A 184 6.32 -14.01 30.82
C ALA A 184 6.56 -12.82 29.87
N ALA A 185 5.94 -12.82 28.69
CA ALA A 185 6.00 -11.71 27.73
C ALA A 185 5.01 -10.59 28.04
N LEU A 186 3.93 -10.87 28.79
CA LEU A 186 2.82 -9.96 29.03
C LEU A 186 3.23 -8.57 29.59
N PRO A 187 4.20 -8.42 30.51
CA PRO A 187 4.64 -7.10 30.95
C PRO A 187 5.17 -6.23 29.80
N ARG A 188 5.87 -6.84 28.83
CA ARG A 188 6.38 -6.14 27.64
C ARG A 188 5.23 -5.77 26.69
N VAL A 189 4.22 -6.64 26.56
CA VAL A 189 3.03 -6.34 25.76
C VAL A 189 2.26 -5.15 26.34
N ILE A 190 2.01 -5.15 27.64
CA ILE A 190 1.29 -4.07 28.34
C ILE A 190 2.01 -2.73 28.13
N ALA A 191 3.30 -2.68 28.47
CA ALA A 191 4.09 -1.44 28.34
C ALA A 191 4.13 -0.93 26.89
N ALA A 192 4.24 -1.83 25.90
CA ALA A 192 4.24 -1.46 24.49
C ALA A 192 2.88 -0.94 24.00
N LEU A 193 1.76 -1.50 24.48
CA LEU A 193 0.42 -1.00 24.15
C LEU A 193 0.12 0.34 24.84
N GLU A 194 0.59 0.55 26.06
CA GLU A 194 0.50 1.84 26.75
C GLU A 194 1.32 2.92 26.03
N ALA A 195 2.55 2.60 25.63
CA ALA A 195 3.38 3.50 24.82
C ALA A 195 2.73 3.81 23.46
N ALA A 196 2.08 2.82 22.83
CA ALA A 196 1.33 3.05 21.60
C ALA A 196 0.15 4.00 21.81
N ALA A 197 -0.58 3.87 22.92
CA ALA A 197 -1.69 4.75 23.27
C ALA A 197 -1.21 6.18 23.56
N ALA A 198 -0.13 6.34 24.34
CA ALA A 198 0.46 7.65 24.61
C ALA A 198 0.90 8.36 23.31
N ALA A 199 1.62 7.66 22.44
CA ALA A 199 2.04 8.21 21.15
C ALA A 199 0.86 8.58 20.23
N GLU A 200 -0.24 7.81 20.25
CA GLU A 200 -1.46 8.16 19.53
C GLU A 200 -2.09 9.46 20.09
N THR A 201 -2.15 9.62 21.42
CA THR A 201 -2.69 10.85 22.04
C THR A 201 -1.84 12.09 21.74
N GLU A 202 -0.53 11.91 21.53
CA GLU A 202 0.38 12.97 21.09
C GLU A 202 0.30 13.24 19.58
N GLY A 203 -0.51 12.47 18.83
CA GLY A 203 -0.63 12.57 17.37
C GLY A 203 0.52 11.90 16.60
N ASN A 204 1.45 11.24 17.29
CA ASN A 204 2.58 10.56 16.67
C ASN A 204 2.24 9.12 16.27
N LEU A 205 1.43 8.98 15.22
CA LEU A 205 0.96 7.69 14.71
C LEU A 205 2.11 6.76 14.27
N SER A 206 3.23 7.31 13.80
CA SER A 206 4.40 6.51 13.39
C SER A 206 5.05 5.79 14.57
N VAL A 207 5.18 6.48 15.71
CA VAL A 207 5.65 5.90 16.96
C VAL A 207 4.61 4.94 17.53
N ALA A 208 3.32 5.30 17.48
CA ALA A 208 2.25 4.41 17.94
C ALA A 208 2.25 3.05 17.22
N VAL A 209 2.40 3.05 15.88
CA VAL A 209 2.53 1.82 15.08
C VAL A 209 3.77 1.01 15.47
N THR A 210 4.89 1.69 15.74
CA THR A 210 6.14 1.03 16.15
C THR A 210 5.97 0.34 17.49
N SER A 211 5.42 1.03 18.49
CA SER A 211 5.13 0.46 19.82
C SER A 211 4.11 -0.68 19.76
N ALA A 212 3.04 -0.56 18.96
CA ALA A 212 2.09 -1.66 18.78
C ALA A 212 2.72 -2.87 18.08
N ARG A 213 3.70 -2.67 17.19
CA ARG A 213 4.49 -3.75 16.60
C ARG A 213 5.43 -4.40 17.62
N ASP A 214 5.91 -3.67 18.61
CA ASP A 214 6.68 -4.26 19.72
C ASP A 214 5.82 -5.18 20.57
N ALA A 215 4.56 -4.79 20.83
CA ALA A 215 3.60 -5.64 21.52
C ALA A 215 3.35 -6.96 20.76
N THR A 216 3.14 -6.92 19.44
CA THR A 216 2.93 -8.14 18.64
C THR A 216 4.20 -8.97 18.45
N ARG A 217 5.39 -8.38 18.56
CA ARG A 217 6.66 -9.13 18.61
C ARG A 217 6.87 -9.81 19.95
N ALA A 218 6.41 -9.21 21.05
CA ALA A 218 6.52 -9.77 22.39
C ALA A 218 5.60 -11.00 22.57
N ASP A 219 4.34 -10.92 22.14
CA ASP A 219 3.45 -12.08 22.03
C ASP A 219 2.75 -12.09 20.65
N PRO A 220 3.26 -12.88 19.68
CA PRO A 220 2.66 -13.00 18.37
C PRO A 220 1.24 -13.57 18.37
N GLN A 221 0.77 -14.23 19.43
CA GLN A 221 -0.58 -14.79 19.54
C GLN A 221 -1.57 -13.80 20.16
N HIS A 222 -1.10 -12.66 20.68
CA HIS A 222 -1.95 -11.70 21.38
C HIS A 222 -2.87 -10.94 20.42
N GLN A 223 -4.15 -11.29 20.43
CA GLN A 223 -5.12 -10.79 19.45
C GLN A 223 -5.41 -9.30 19.61
N ARG A 224 -5.49 -8.80 20.86
CA ARG A 224 -5.68 -7.37 21.11
C ARG A 224 -4.52 -6.53 20.55
N ALA A 225 -3.28 -6.99 20.70
CA ALA A 225 -2.11 -6.29 20.16
C ALA A 225 -2.14 -6.26 18.62
N GLN A 226 -2.49 -7.38 17.97
CA GLN A 226 -2.63 -7.44 16.51
C GLN A 226 -3.71 -6.50 15.98
N ARG A 227 -4.90 -6.50 16.60
CA ARG A 227 -5.99 -5.56 16.22
C ARG A 227 -5.54 -4.12 16.35
N ARG A 228 -4.89 -3.78 17.46
CA ARG A 228 -4.41 -2.43 17.72
C ARG A 228 -3.36 -1.98 16.69
N LEU A 229 -2.43 -2.86 16.32
CA LEU A 229 -1.48 -2.59 15.25
C LEU A 229 -2.18 -2.30 13.91
N SER A 230 -3.17 -3.12 13.54
CA SER A 230 -3.94 -2.93 12.30
C SER A 230 -4.69 -1.59 12.28
N GLU A 231 -5.34 -1.23 13.39
CA GLU A 231 -6.06 0.04 13.54
C GLU A 231 -5.12 1.24 13.37
N LEU A 232 -3.97 1.22 14.05
CA LEU A 232 -2.98 2.29 13.99
C LEU A 232 -2.32 2.38 12.60
N GLN A 233 -2.06 1.27 11.92
CA GLN A 233 -1.55 1.27 10.54
C GLN A 233 -2.57 1.89 9.57
N SER A 234 -3.85 1.58 9.72
CA SER A 234 -4.92 2.20 8.94
C SER A 234 -5.03 3.70 9.23
N ALA A 235 -4.92 4.11 10.50
CA ALA A 235 -4.93 5.51 10.89
C ALA A 235 -3.73 6.27 10.29
N LEU A 236 -2.51 5.71 10.38
CA LEU A 236 -1.31 6.30 9.81
C LEU A 236 -1.41 6.47 8.29
N THR A 237 -1.90 5.44 7.59
CA THR A 237 -2.08 5.49 6.13
C THR A 237 -3.06 6.60 5.73
N ARG A 238 -4.17 6.75 6.46
CA ARG A 238 -5.16 7.83 6.24
C ARG A 238 -4.59 9.23 6.55
N ALA A 239 -3.76 9.35 7.58
CA ALA A 239 -3.09 10.61 7.91
C ALA A 239 -2.11 11.01 6.80
N GLN A 240 -1.26 10.08 6.36
CA GLN A 240 -0.31 10.31 5.26
C GLN A 240 -1.01 10.63 3.94
N PHE A 241 -2.14 9.98 3.66
CA PHE A 241 -2.98 10.30 2.50
C PHE A 241 -3.47 11.75 2.56
N THR A 242 -4.03 12.16 3.69
CA THR A 242 -4.52 13.54 3.90
C THR A 242 -3.40 14.57 3.77
N GLU A 243 -2.22 14.28 4.32
CA GLU A 243 -1.04 15.13 4.20
C GLU A 243 -0.56 15.27 2.74
N ALA A 244 -0.50 14.15 2.01
CA ALA A 244 -0.12 14.15 0.60
C ALA A 244 -1.11 14.93 -0.26
N MET A 245 -2.41 14.78 -0.04
CA MET A 245 -3.44 15.57 -0.72
C MET A 245 -3.30 17.07 -0.41
N THR A 246 -3.12 17.42 0.87
CA THR A 246 -2.93 18.82 1.30
C THR A 246 -1.68 19.43 0.67
N THR A 247 -0.58 18.69 0.65
CA THR A 247 0.68 19.11 0.01
C THR A 247 0.49 19.31 -1.50
N GLY A 248 -0.24 18.41 -2.15
CA GLY A 248 -0.55 18.49 -3.58
C GLY A 248 -1.34 19.74 -3.92
N TYR A 249 -2.41 20.04 -3.19
CA TYR A 249 -3.19 21.27 -3.41
C TYR A 249 -2.38 22.54 -3.09
N ALA A 250 -1.59 22.54 -2.02
CA ALA A 250 -0.74 23.68 -1.68
C ALA A 250 0.35 23.94 -2.73
N ALA A 251 0.85 22.90 -3.41
CA ALA A 251 1.76 23.03 -4.54
C ALA A 251 1.03 23.52 -5.79
N LEU A 252 -0.19 23.03 -6.06
CA LEU A 252 -1.03 23.46 -7.18
C LEU A 252 -1.33 24.96 -7.13
N THR A 253 -1.75 25.49 -5.96
CA THR A 253 -2.00 26.93 -5.76
C THR A 253 -0.77 27.79 -6.03
N ARG A 254 0.43 27.25 -5.78
CA ARG A 254 1.71 27.94 -6.04
C ARG A 254 2.26 27.66 -7.45
N GLN A 255 1.46 27.04 -8.33
CA GLN A 255 1.85 26.62 -9.68
C GLN A 255 3.10 25.73 -9.74
N ARG A 256 3.40 25.01 -8.65
CA ARG A 256 4.49 24.02 -8.59
C ARG A 256 3.97 22.68 -9.09
N PHE A 257 3.73 22.59 -10.39
CA PHE A 257 3.03 21.45 -11.00
C PHE A 257 3.74 20.11 -10.80
N THR A 258 5.09 20.07 -10.83
CA THR A 258 5.85 18.84 -10.57
C THR A 258 5.70 18.33 -9.14
N ASP A 259 5.76 19.24 -8.16
CA ASP A 259 5.63 18.91 -6.74
C ASP A 259 4.20 18.44 -6.43
N SER A 260 3.21 19.10 -7.04
CA SER A 260 1.80 18.77 -6.90
C SER A 260 1.48 17.38 -7.47
N GLU A 261 1.99 17.07 -8.67
CA GLU A 261 1.85 15.76 -9.30
C GLU A 261 2.48 14.65 -8.47
N ALA A 262 3.67 14.87 -7.92
CA ALA A 262 4.35 13.91 -7.03
C ALA A 262 3.54 13.65 -5.75
N ALA A 263 2.95 14.69 -5.16
CA ALA A 263 2.14 14.57 -3.95
C ALA A 263 0.82 13.83 -4.20
N PHE A 264 0.07 14.16 -5.25
CA PHE A 264 -1.16 13.43 -5.60
C PHE A 264 -0.86 11.98 -6.00
N THR A 265 0.24 11.72 -6.70
CA THR A 265 0.68 10.34 -7.01
C THR A 265 1.01 9.56 -5.74
N THR A 266 1.62 10.21 -4.75
CA THR A 266 1.88 9.59 -3.44
C THR A 266 0.57 9.26 -2.73
N ALA A 267 -0.41 10.17 -2.71
CA ALA A 267 -1.74 9.91 -2.16
C ALA A 267 -2.43 8.71 -2.85
N ALA A 268 -2.38 8.64 -4.18
CA ALA A 268 -2.94 7.52 -4.96
C ALA A 268 -2.31 6.17 -4.60
N ARG A 269 -1.01 6.13 -4.27
CA ARG A 269 -0.33 4.90 -3.83
C ARG A 269 -0.68 4.50 -2.40
N LEU A 270 -0.91 5.48 -1.51
CA LEU A 270 -1.27 5.24 -0.12
C LEU A 270 -2.67 4.64 0.02
N LEU A 271 -3.62 5.09 -0.79
CA LEU A 271 -4.99 4.58 -0.80
C LEU A 271 -5.46 4.23 -2.22
N PRO A 272 -5.09 3.04 -2.73
CA PRO A 272 -5.51 2.61 -4.06
C PRO A 272 -7.03 2.55 -4.18
N GLY A 273 -7.57 3.13 -5.26
CA GLY A 273 -9.02 3.18 -5.53
C GLY A 273 -9.75 4.39 -4.95
N ALA A 274 -9.07 5.26 -4.18
CA ALA A 274 -9.61 6.55 -3.78
C ALA A 274 -9.80 7.47 -5.02
N PRO A 275 -10.97 8.10 -5.22
CA PRO A 275 -11.23 8.94 -6.40
C PRO A 275 -10.56 10.32 -6.33
N GLU A 276 -10.21 10.80 -5.13
CA GLU A 276 -9.74 12.17 -4.89
C GLU A 276 -8.40 12.46 -5.57
N PRO A 277 -7.36 11.62 -5.47
CA PRO A 277 -6.09 11.86 -6.15
C PRO A 277 -6.24 11.92 -7.68
N GLN A 278 -7.08 11.06 -8.25
CA GLN A 278 -7.33 11.04 -9.69
C GLN A 278 -8.01 12.32 -10.16
N SER A 279 -9.00 12.79 -9.39
CA SER A 279 -9.70 14.06 -9.67
C SER A 279 -8.74 15.25 -9.56
N ALA A 280 -7.87 15.27 -8.56
CA ALA A 280 -6.88 16.31 -8.36
C ALA A 280 -5.80 16.34 -9.47
N LEU A 281 -5.41 15.17 -10.00
CA LEU A 281 -4.52 15.09 -11.16
C LEU A 281 -5.16 15.66 -12.43
N ILE A 282 -6.46 15.48 -12.63
CA ILE A 282 -7.18 16.11 -13.76
C ILE A 282 -7.19 17.63 -13.60
N GLU A 283 -7.50 18.13 -12.40
CA GLU A 283 -7.47 19.56 -12.09
C GLU A 283 -6.07 20.16 -12.30
N LEU A 284 -5.02 19.42 -11.91
CA LEU A 284 -3.63 19.80 -12.13
C LEU A 284 -3.29 19.96 -13.62
N GLU A 285 -3.71 19.02 -14.47
CA GLU A 285 -3.45 19.11 -15.92
C GLU A 285 -4.22 20.27 -16.56
N GLN A 286 -5.43 20.55 -16.10
CA GLN A 286 -6.19 21.73 -16.53
C GLN A 286 -5.47 23.03 -16.13
N ALA A 287 -4.99 23.13 -14.88
CA ALA A 287 -4.26 24.29 -14.39
C ALA A 287 -2.93 24.48 -15.12
N ARG A 288 -2.20 23.39 -15.40
CA ARG A 288 -0.95 23.41 -16.18
C ARG A 288 -1.20 23.93 -17.59
N THR A 289 -2.24 23.42 -18.26
CA THR A 289 -2.64 23.88 -19.60
C THR A 289 -3.00 25.37 -19.59
N GLN A 290 -3.79 25.81 -18.61
CA GLN A 290 -4.16 27.22 -18.47
C GLN A 290 -2.94 28.12 -18.25
N ALA A 291 -1.96 27.70 -17.43
CA ALA A 291 -0.74 28.46 -17.20
C ALA A 291 0.11 28.59 -18.46
N ILE A 292 0.24 27.51 -19.25
CA ILE A 292 0.93 27.54 -20.55
C ILE A 292 0.25 28.53 -21.50
N LEU A 293 -1.07 28.50 -21.60
CA LEU A 293 -1.82 29.41 -22.47
C LEU A 293 -1.68 30.88 -22.07
N ILE A 294 -1.65 31.18 -20.76
CA ILE A 294 -1.40 32.53 -20.25
C ILE A 294 0.01 32.99 -20.64
N ALA A 295 1.03 32.14 -20.43
CA ALA A 295 2.41 32.46 -20.77
C ALA A 295 2.58 32.71 -22.28
N LEU A 296 2.03 31.85 -23.14
CA LEU A 296 2.08 32.01 -24.60
C LEU A 296 1.42 33.32 -25.06
N ARG A 297 0.31 33.71 -24.43
CA ARG A 297 -0.35 34.98 -24.71
C ARG A 297 0.52 36.18 -24.35
N GLU A 298 1.15 36.14 -23.18
CA GLU A 298 2.03 37.21 -22.69
C GLU A 298 3.29 37.32 -23.55
N GLN A 299 3.96 36.20 -23.84
CA GLN A 299 5.13 36.13 -24.72
C GLN A 299 4.81 36.60 -26.14
N GLY A 300 3.66 36.20 -26.70
CA GLY A 300 3.23 36.68 -28.01
C GLY A 300 3.01 38.19 -28.04
N ALA A 301 2.37 38.75 -27.01
CA ALA A 301 2.15 40.19 -26.91
C ALA A 301 3.46 40.98 -26.68
N GLU A 302 4.38 40.46 -25.87
CA GLU A 302 5.72 41.03 -25.67
C GLU A 302 6.52 41.02 -26.99
N ALA A 303 6.51 39.92 -27.72
CA ALA A 303 7.14 39.82 -29.03
C ALA A 303 6.53 40.79 -30.07
N GLU A 304 5.22 41.05 -30.03
CA GLU A 304 4.60 42.12 -30.84
C GLU A 304 5.13 43.51 -30.46
N LEU A 305 5.26 43.81 -29.15
CA LEU A 305 5.78 45.09 -28.66
C LEU A 305 7.25 45.33 -29.02
N GLU A 306 8.06 44.27 -29.03
CA GLU A 306 9.48 44.31 -29.41
C GLU A 306 9.72 44.22 -30.91
N GLU A 307 8.65 44.15 -31.73
CA GLU A 307 8.70 43.94 -33.18
C GLU A 307 9.38 42.60 -33.60
N HIS A 308 9.39 41.61 -32.70
CA HIS A 308 9.78 40.22 -32.96
C HIS A 308 8.62 39.43 -33.58
N TRP A 309 8.13 39.89 -34.73
CA TRP A 309 6.88 39.42 -35.34
C TRP A 309 6.82 37.93 -35.64
N ALA A 310 7.94 37.33 -36.07
CA ALA A 310 8.00 35.90 -36.35
C ALA A 310 7.85 35.05 -35.07
N GLU A 311 8.42 35.50 -33.95
CA GLU A 311 8.29 34.84 -32.64
C GLU A 311 6.87 34.99 -32.10
N ALA A 312 6.26 36.17 -32.25
CA ALA A 312 4.85 36.38 -31.91
C ALA A 312 3.93 35.39 -32.65
N VAL A 313 4.11 35.23 -33.98
CA VAL A 313 3.37 34.23 -34.77
C VAL A 313 3.60 32.83 -34.21
N ALA A 314 4.83 32.46 -33.87
CA ALA A 314 5.15 31.14 -33.33
C ALA A 314 4.43 30.88 -31.99
N HIS A 315 4.44 31.83 -31.05
CA HIS A 315 3.73 31.69 -29.77
C HIS A 315 2.21 31.52 -29.95
N TYR A 316 1.59 32.29 -30.85
CA TYR A 316 0.17 32.13 -31.15
C TYR A 316 -0.13 30.79 -31.85
N GLU A 317 0.73 30.34 -32.75
CA GLU A 317 0.60 29.02 -33.38
C GLU A 317 0.74 27.88 -32.37
N GLU A 318 1.63 28.01 -31.37
CA GLU A 318 1.74 27.05 -30.27
C GLU A 318 0.48 27.02 -29.40
N ALA A 319 -0.11 28.17 -29.08
CA ALA A 319 -1.38 28.22 -28.36
C ALA A 319 -2.50 27.52 -29.17
N LEU A 320 -2.56 27.73 -30.49
CA LEU A 320 -3.55 27.11 -31.36
C LEU A 320 -3.37 25.59 -31.52
N LYS A 321 -2.18 25.05 -31.24
CA LYS A 321 -1.99 23.58 -31.17
C LYS A 321 -2.66 22.98 -29.93
N ILE A 322 -2.80 23.75 -28.84
CA ILE A 322 -3.50 23.34 -27.63
C ILE A 322 -5.01 23.41 -27.85
N ASP A 323 -5.51 24.55 -28.33
CA ASP A 323 -6.90 24.73 -28.74
C ASP A 323 -7.00 25.70 -29.92
N GLY A 324 -7.53 25.21 -31.05
CA GLY A 324 -7.63 25.96 -32.30
C GLY A 324 -8.67 27.08 -32.30
N LEU A 325 -9.53 27.17 -31.28
CA LEU A 325 -10.58 28.20 -31.15
C LEU A 325 -10.19 29.37 -30.24
N LEU A 326 -8.96 29.40 -29.74
CA LEU A 326 -8.49 30.45 -28.84
C LEU A 326 -8.46 31.82 -29.53
N LEU A 327 -9.38 32.70 -29.15
CA LEU A 327 -9.55 34.02 -29.77
C LEU A 327 -8.28 34.87 -29.73
N PHE A 328 -7.59 34.93 -28.59
CA PHE A 328 -6.36 35.74 -28.47
C PHE A 328 -5.29 35.28 -29.47
N ALA A 329 -5.21 33.97 -29.74
CA ALA A 329 -4.20 33.39 -30.60
C ALA A 329 -4.59 33.50 -32.08
N THR A 330 -5.87 33.32 -32.42
CA THR A 330 -6.36 33.54 -33.79
C THR A 330 -6.22 35.00 -34.21
N GLU A 331 -6.62 35.94 -33.35
CA GLU A 331 -6.49 37.38 -33.60
C GLU A 331 -5.03 37.84 -33.58
N GLY A 332 -4.24 37.39 -32.60
CA GLY A 332 -2.81 37.71 -32.52
C GLY A 332 -2.06 37.26 -33.76
N LYS A 333 -2.28 36.02 -34.22
CA LYS A 333 -1.70 35.51 -35.46
C LYS A 333 -2.12 36.34 -36.68
N ALA A 334 -3.39 36.74 -36.76
CA ALA A 334 -3.89 37.56 -37.87
C ALA A 334 -3.23 38.95 -37.91
N ARG A 335 -2.91 39.53 -36.75
CA ARG A 335 -2.16 40.80 -36.65
C ARG A 335 -0.66 40.63 -36.94
N ALA A 336 -0.01 39.65 -36.32
CA ALA A 336 1.43 39.48 -36.38
C ALA A 336 1.93 38.93 -37.72
N ARG A 337 1.15 38.08 -38.42
CA ARG A 337 1.62 37.40 -39.63
C ARG A 337 1.95 38.35 -40.80
N PRO A 338 1.09 39.32 -41.18
CA PRO A 338 1.46 40.31 -42.19
C PRO A 338 2.70 41.12 -41.81
N ARG A 339 2.88 41.42 -40.52
CA ARG A 339 4.05 42.14 -40.00
C ARG A 339 5.32 41.29 -40.09
N ALA A 340 5.24 39.99 -39.81
CA ALA A 340 6.36 39.05 -39.95
C ALA A 340 6.78 38.86 -41.41
N ASP A 341 5.80 38.79 -42.32
CA ASP A 341 6.07 38.72 -43.76
C ASP A 341 6.77 40.00 -44.26
N LEU A 342 6.28 41.17 -43.83
CA LEU A 342 6.89 42.47 -44.16
C LEU A 342 8.30 42.62 -43.55
N ASP A 343 8.49 42.25 -42.28
CA ASP A 343 9.80 42.25 -41.59
C ASP A 343 10.82 41.43 -42.39
N THR A 344 10.43 40.23 -42.83
CA THR A 344 11.26 39.34 -43.64
C THR A 344 11.61 39.96 -44.99
N ARG A 345 10.63 40.54 -45.69
CA ARG A 345 10.87 41.21 -46.98
C ARG A 345 11.84 42.37 -46.82
N LEU A 346 11.61 43.28 -45.86
CA LEU A 346 12.47 44.45 -45.63
C LEU A 346 13.88 44.05 -45.22
N ALA A 347 14.03 43.06 -44.34
CA ALA A 347 15.35 42.57 -43.90
C ALA A 347 16.17 41.92 -45.03
N ASN A 348 15.53 41.43 -46.09
CA ASN A 348 16.20 40.84 -47.24
C ASN A 348 16.64 41.86 -48.29
N ILE A 349 16.01 43.04 -48.37
CA ILE A 349 16.37 44.08 -49.37
C ILE A 349 17.87 44.44 -49.31
N PRO A 350 18.47 44.76 -48.14
CA PRO A 350 19.91 45.05 -48.06
C PRO A 350 20.79 43.84 -48.40
N LYS A 351 20.34 42.63 -48.06
CA LYS A 351 21.08 41.38 -48.32
C LYS A 351 21.11 41.03 -49.81
N GLU A 352 20.07 41.40 -50.55
CA GLU A 352 19.92 41.14 -51.97
C GLU A 352 20.25 42.36 -52.84
N ARG A 353 20.99 43.34 -52.31
CA ARG A 353 21.41 44.58 -52.97
C ARG A 353 21.78 44.41 -54.45
N ASP A 354 22.64 43.45 -54.78
CA ASP A 354 23.16 43.28 -56.15
C ASP A 354 22.10 42.74 -57.12
N ARG A 355 21.05 42.09 -56.61
CA ARG A 355 19.93 41.56 -57.41
C ARG A 355 18.94 42.64 -57.80
N LEU A 356 18.96 43.81 -57.16
CA LEU A 356 18.06 44.95 -57.44
C LEU A 356 18.29 45.60 -58.81
N VAL A 357 19.32 45.19 -59.56
CA VAL A 357 19.46 45.54 -60.98
C VAL A 357 18.31 44.95 -61.82
N ASP A 358 17.74 43.83 -61.39
CA ASP A 358 16.55 43.24 -62.00
C ASP A 358 15.31 44.09 -61.69
N ARG A 359 14.58 44.49 -62.74
CA ARG A 359 13.42 45.38 -62.62
C ARG A 359 12.31 44.80 -61.74
N ARG A 360 12.10 43.48 -61.77
CA ARG A 360 11.04 42.84 -60.98
C ARG A 360 11.39 42.85 -59.50
N ILE A 361 12.63 42.50 -59.17
CA ILE A 361 13.11 42.48 -57.78
C ILE A 361 13.12 43.90 -57.21
N LEU A 362 13.54 44.90 -58.00
CA LEU A 362 13.46 46.30 -57.60
C LEU A 362 12.01 46.75 -57.33
N ALA A 363 11.06 46.40 -58.19
CA ALA A 363 9.66 46.76 -58.00
C ALA A 363 9.06 46.10 -56.75
N GLU A 364 9.42 44.85 -56.44
CA GLU A 364 9.00 44.15 -55.21
C GLU A 364 9.59 44.80 -53.94
N ALA A 365 10.85 45.25 -54.00
CA ALA A 365 11.50 45.99 -52.92
C ALA A 365 10.84 47.37 -52.71
N GLU A 366 10.56 48.11 -53.79
CA GLU A 366 9.84 49.39 -53.75
C GLU A 366 8.42 49.23 -53.19
N ALA A 367 7.70 48.18 -53.57
CA ALA A 367 6.38 47.87 -53.04
C ALA A 367 6.43 47.56 -51.53
N SER A 368 7.41 46.77 -51.08
CA SER A 368 7.60 46.45 -49.66
C SER A 368 7.93 47.69 -48.83
N LEU A 369 8.78 48.59 -49.35
CA LEU A 369 9.09 49.86 -48.71
C LEU A 369 7.87 50.80 -48.67
N ALA A 370 7.07 50.84 -49.75
CA ALA A 370 5.86 51.64 -49.80
C ALA A 370 4.83 51.15 -48.77
N GLU A 371 4.60 49.84 -48.67
CA GLU A 371 3.76 49.21 -47.65
C GLU A 371 4.23 49.55 -46.23
N ALA A 372 5.52 49.39 -45.95
CA ALA A 372 6.12 49.72 -44.65
C ALA A 372 5.91 51.20 -44.27
N SER A 373 5.99 52.09 -45.26
CA SER A 373 5.82 53.54 -45.06
C SER A 373 4.36 53.95 -44.80
N THR A 374 3.38 53.06 -45.03
CA THR A 374 1.97 53.32 -44.69
C THR A 374 1.66 53.13 -43.20
N ILE A 375 2.59 52.55 -42.44
CA ILE A 375 2.43 52.27 -41.02
C ILE A 375 2.69 53.57 -40.26
N THR A 376 1.64 54.14 -39.66
CA THR A 376 1.63 55.48 -39.08
C THR A 376 2.59 55.66 -37.91
N GLU A 377 2.87 54.59 -37.16
CA GLU A 377 3.73 54.60 -35.97
C GLU A 377 4.70 53.41 -36.02
N PRO A 378 5.76 53.47 -36.83
CA PRO A 378 6.74 52.40 -36.90
C PRO A 378 7.56 52.36 -35.62
N GLY A 379 7.77 51.17 -35.06
CA GLY A 379 8.70 50.99 -33.96
C GLY A 379 10.16 51.13 -34.41
N PRO A 380 11.12 51.10 -33.47
CA PRO A 380 12.54 51.32 -33.77
C PRO A 380 13.12 50.35 -34.81
N ARG A 381 12.68 49.09 -34.78
CA ARG A 381 13.15 48.06 -35.72
C ARG A 381 12.59 48.32 -37.10
N LEU A 382 11.28 48.54 -37.23
CA LEU A 382 10.68 48.88 -38.53
C LEU A 382 11.29 50.16 -39.10
N GLN A 383 11.51 51.19 -38.27
CA GLN A 383 12.13 52.44 -38.71
C GLN A 383 13.55 52.22 -39.26
N SER A 384 14.34 51.37 -38.59
CA SER A 384 15.67 50.98 -39.07
C SER A 384 15.60 50.24 -40.40
N GLN A 385 14.65 49.31 -40.55
CA GLN A 385 14.42 48.56 -41.79
C GLN A 385 13.98 49.45 -42.95
N ILE A 386 13.06 50.39 -42.71
CA ILE A 386 12.62 51.39 -43.70
C ILE A 386 13.83 52.20 -44.18
N THR A 387 14.66 52.67 -43.24
CA THR A 387 15.86 53.46 -43.57
C THR A 387 16.84 52.64 -44.42
N ALA A 388 17.19 51.43 -43.99
CA ALA A 388 18.11 50.56 -44.71
C ALA A 388 17.58 50.17 -46.11
N ALA A 389 16.28 49.89 -46.22
CA ALA A 389 15.63 49.59 -47.49
C ALA A 389 15.65 50.81 -48.43
N GLN A 390 15.32 52.00 -47.93
CA GLN A 390 15.35 53.26 -48.70
C GLN A 390 16.75 53.56 -49.21
N GLU A 391 17.77 53.43 -48.38
CA GLU A 391 19.18 53.62 -48.77
C GLU A 391 19.60 52.62 -49.85
N THR A 392 19.28 51.33 -49.66
CA THR A 392 19.62 50.27 -50.60
C THR A 392 18.93 50.46 -51.97
N ILE A 393 17.65 50.84 -51.96
CA ILE A 393 16.88 51.11 -53.19
C ILE A 393 17.40 52.36 -53.89
N THR A 394 17.72 53.42 -53.14
CA THR A 394 18.28 54.66 -53.70
C THR A 394 19.63 54.39 -54.36
N TYR A 395 20.50 53.64 -53.68
CA TYR A 395 21.75 53.14 -54.25
C TYR A 395 21.50 52.39 -55.57
N ALA A 396 20.61 51.40 -55.59
CA ALA A 396 20.32 50.58 -56.78
C ALA A 396 19.70 51.39 -57.94
N LYS A 397 19.00 52.49 -57.66
CA LYS A 397 18.36 53.35 -58.67
C LYS A 397 19.28 54.41 -59.24
N THR A 398 20.35 54.77 -58.54
CA THR A 398 21.22 55.90 -58.90
C THR A 398 22.12 55.50 -60.07
N PRO A 399 21.91 56.04 -61.29
CA PRO A 399 22.71 55.65 -62.44
C PRO A 399 24.16 56.12 -62.30
N VAL A 400 25.10 55.28 -62.72
CA VAL A 400 26.54 55.51 -62.68
C VAL A 400 27.07 55.53 -64.10
N ALA A 401 27.93 56.50 -64.40
CA ALA A 401 28.60 56.57 -65.69
C ALA A 401 29.65 55.46 -65.83
N VAL A 402 29.55 54.68 -66.91
CA VAL A 402 30.44 53.57 -67.24
C VAL A 402 31.05 53.83 -68.60
N SER A 403 32.38 53.84 -68.69
CA SER A 403 33.09 54.00 -69.96
C SER A 403 33.48 52.66 -70.53
N ILE A 404 32.92 52.30 -71.68
CA ILE A 404 33.29 51.11 -72.44
C ILE A 404 34.23 51.54 -73.57
N THR A 405 35.40 50.90 -73.66
CA THR A 405 36.42 51.18 -74.67
C THR A 405 36.70 49.94 -75.52
N SER A 406 36.96 50.15 -76.82
CA SER A 406 37.26 49.08 -77.77
C SER A 406 38.13 49.58 -78.94
N ASP A 407 38.40 48.71 -79.91
CA ASP A 407 39.30 48.93 -81.05
C ASP A 407 38.60 49.51 -82.29
N GLY A 408 37.30 49.82 -82.20
CA GLY A 408 36.50 50.34 -83.32
C GLY A 408 36.14 49.29 -84.38
N THR A 409 36.51 48.02 -84.21
CA THR A 409 36.22 46.93 -85.15
C THR A 409 35.53 45.72 -84.51
N THR A 410 35.62 45.59 -83.18
CA THR A 410 34.86 44.60 -82.40
C THR A 410 33.42 45.10 -82.21
N ASP A 411 32.43 44.29 -82.60
CA ASP A 411 31.02 44.59 -82.37
C ASP A 411 30.62 44.17 -80.95
N ILE A 412 30.27 45.14 -80.11
CA ILE A 412 29.99 44.92 -78.69
C ILE A 412 28.48 44.88 -78.43
N THR A 413 28.05 43.85 -77.71
CA THR A 413 26.72 43.75 -77.12
C THR A 413 26.81 43.69 -75.59
N LEU A 414 26.18 44.65 -74.92
CA LEU A 414 25.97 44.59 -73.48
C LEU A 414 24.70 43.78 -73.19
N LEU A 415 24.87 42.58 -72.63
CA LEU A 415 23.78 41.63 -72.47
C LEU A 415 22.62 42.22 -71.66
N ARG A 416 21.39 41.99 -72.13
CA ARG A 416 20.13 42.46 -71.52
C ARG A 416 19.98 43.99 -71.40
N VAL A 417 20.90 44.77 -71.97
CA VAL A 417 20.86 46.23 -71.95
C VAL A 417 20.73 46.79 -73.36
N LYS A 418 21.75 46.63 -74.21
CA LYS A 418 21.82 47.25 -75.54
C LYS A 418 22.97 46.68 -76.37
N ARG A 419 22.80 46.61 -77.70
CA ARG A 419 23.92 46.43 -78.65
C ARG A 419 24.59 47.80 -78.91
N LEU A 420 25.88 47.88 -78.64
CA LEU A 420 26.67 49.10 -78.76
C LEU A 420 27.24 49.27 -80.17
N GLY A 421 27.44 48.17 -80.90
CA GLY A 421 28.06 48.20 -82.22
C GLY A 421 29.58 48.29 -82.14
N THR A 422 30.20 48.71 -83.24
CA THR A 422 31.63 49.00 -83.31
C THR A 422 31.91 50.43 -82.81
N VAL A 423 32.54 50.54 -81.65
CA VAL A 423 32.84 51.82 -81.00
C VAL A 423 34.31 51.87 -80.57
N THR A 424 34.91 53.05 -80.49
CA THR A 424 36.23 53.22 -79.85
C THR A 424 36.08 53.57 -78.37
N GLN A 425 35.12 54.44 -78.05
CA GLN A 425 34.71 54.75 -76.68
C GLN A 425 33.23 55.07 -76.64
N GLN A 426 32.53 54.56 -75.63
CA GLN A 426 31.15 54.92 -75.35
C GLN A 426 30.94 55.05 -73.85
N ILE A 427 30.29 56.13 -73.42
CA ILE A 427 29.86 56.31 -72.03
C ILE A 427 28.39 55.90 -71.93
N LEU A 428 28.09 55.01 -71.00
CA LEU A 428 26.75 54.51 -70.69
C LEU A 428 26.37 54.90 -69.28
N SER A 429 25.09 55.11 -69.05
CA SER A 429 24.53 55.31 -67.71
C SER A 429 23.88 54.00 -67.27
N LEU A 430 24.56 53.24 -66.42
CA LEU A 430 24.10 51.93 -65.92
C LEU A 430 23.76 52.02 -64.44
N ARG A 431 22.80 51.23 -63.98
CA ARG A 431 22.54 51.10 -62.54
C ARG A 431 23.64 50.27 -61.89
N PRO A 432 23.86 50.37 -60.57
CA PRO A 432 24.79 49.49 -59.90
C PRO A 432 24.39 48.02 -60.04
N GLY A 433 25.38 47.15 -60.23
CA GLY A 433 25.16 45.71 -60.41
C GLY A 433 26.19 45.08 -61.34
N THR A 434 26.08 43.77 -61.54
CA THR A 434 27.00 43.00 -62.38
C THR A 434 26.48 42.93 -63.82
N TYR A 435 27.33 43.30 -64.78
CA TYR A 435 27.03 43.30 -66.20
C TYR A 435 27.98 42.38 -66.96
N THR A 436 27.55 41.95 -68.14
CA THR A 436 28.40 41.17 -69.04
C THR A 436 28.32 41.76 -70.44
N ALA A 437 29.48 42.13 -70.97
CA ALA A 437 29.65 42.55 -72.36
C ALA A 437 30.22 41.40 -73.18
N VAL A 438 29.72 41.23 -74.40
CA VAL A 438 30.23 40.26 -75.37
C VAL A 438 30.73 41.04 -76.59
N GLY A 439 31.96 40.80 -77.00
CA GLY A 439 32.53 41.31 -78.24
C GLY A 439 32.62 40.19 -79.26
N ILE A 440 32.17 40.46 -80.49
CA ILE A 440 32.23 39.56 -81.64
C ILE A 440 32.96 40.26 -82.77
N ARG A 441 33.86 39.55 -83.46
CA ARG A 441 34.59 40.06 -84.61
C ARG A 441 34.91 38.93 -85.58
N ASP A 442 34.59 39.13 -86.85
CA ASP A 442 34.85 38.13 -87.90
C ASP A 442 36.35 37.79 -87.98
N GLY A 443 36.67 36.50 -87.94
CA GLY A 443 38.04 35.99 -87.93
C GLY A 443 38.75 36.02 -86.57
N TYR A 444 38.04 36.34 -85.48
CA TYR A 444 38.58 36.37 -84.11
C TYR A 444 37.66 35.64 -83.14
N ARG A 445 38.23 35.16 -82.03
CA ARG A 445 37.48 34.52 -80.95
C ARG A 445 36.66 35.54 -80.16
N ASP A 446 35.40 35.19 -79.89
CA ASP A 446 34.50 36.02 -79.08
C ASP A 446 35.05 36.24 -77.66
N VAL A 447 34.90 37.47 -77.14
CA VAL A 447 35.30 37.83 -75.78
C VAL A 447 34.07 38.08 -74.91
N ARG A 448 34.06 37.55 -73.69
CA ARG A 448 33.02 37.82 -72.69
C ARG A 448 33.68 38.45 -71.46
N VAL A 449 33.28 39.67 -71.11
CA VAL A 449 33.81 40.42 -69.98
C VAL A 449 32.68 40.69 -68.98
N THR A 450 32.84 40.17 -67.76
CA THR A 450 31.93 40.45 -66.65
C THR A 450 32.55 41.52 -65.75
N PHE A 451 31.76 42.52 -65.38
CA PHE A 451 32.22 43.64 -64.56
C PHE A 451 31.11 44.14 -63.64
N ASP A 452 31.51 44.68 -62.49
CA ASP A 452 30.60 45.31 -61.54
C ASP A 452 30.57 46.82 -61.76
N VAL A 453 29.37 47.38 -61.71
CA VAL A 453 29.13 48.83 -61.70
C VAL A 453 28.84 49.24 -60.27
N ARG A 454 29.64 50.15 -59.73
CA ARG A 454 29.47 50.68 -58.37
C ARG A 454 29.62 52.21 -58.36
N PRO A 455 28.80 52.95 -57.59
CA PRO A 455 29.04 54.36 -57.32
C PRO A 455 30.43 54.59 -56.74
N ASP A 456 31.00 55.77 -57.00
CA ASP A 456 32.28 56.23 -56.46
C ASP A 456 33.50 55.35 -56.80
N GLN A 457 33.38 54.53 -57.86
CA GLN A 457 34.48 53.76 -58.44
C GLN A 457 34.70 54.14 -59.90
N ASN A 458 35.92 53.91 -60.40
CA ASN A 458 36.22 54.08 -61.82
C ASN A 458 35.62 52.91 -62.63
N ASN A 459 34.42 53.09 -63.14
CA ASN A 459 33.71 52.08 -63.95
C ASN A 459 34.16 52.14 -65.41
N ALA A 460 35.41 51.74 -65.69
CA ALA A 460 35.96 51.67 -67.04
C ALA A 460 36.21 50.21 -67.44
N VAL A 461 35.72 49.81 -68.62
CA VAL A 461 35.78 48.43 -69.11
C VAL A 461 36.29 48.41 -70.55
N ALA A 462 37.30 47.57 -70.81
CA ALA A 462 37.81 47.34 -72.16
C ALA A 462 37.27 46.02 -72.71
N VAL A 463 36.67 46.05 -73.91
CA VAL A 463 36.10 44.87 -74.57
C VAL A 463 36.65 44.82 -76.00
N ARG A 464 37.53 43.86 -76.31
CA ARG A 464 38.15 43.72 -77.64
C ARG A 464 38.49 42.25 -77.96
N CYS A 465 38.24 41.84 -79.19
CA CYS A 465 38.66 40.54 -79.70
C CYS A 465 40.13 40.62 -80.13
N VAL A 466 41.02 39.89 -79.46
CA VAL A 466 42.48 39.95 -79.70
C VAL A 466 43.08 38.66 -80.26
N GLU A 467 42.37 37.54 -80.18
CA GLU A 467 42.84 36.21 -80.60
C GLU A 467 42.22 35.84 -81.96
N PRO A 468 43.00 35.74 -83.06
CA PRO A 468 42.48 35.32 -84.37
C PRO A 468 42.12 33.82 -84.37
N ILE A 469 41.16 33.43 -85.22
CA ILE A 469 40.70 32.04 -85.40
C ILE A 469 41.55 31.30 -86.44
#